data_AF-N0CK71-F1
#
_entry.id   AF-N0CK71-F1
#
_cell.length_a   1.000
_cell.length_b   1.000
_cell.length_c   1.000
_cell.angle_alpha   90.00
_cell.angle_beta   90.00
_cell.angle_gamma   90.00
#
_symmetry.space_group_name_H-M   'P 1'
#
loop_
_entity.id
_entity.type
_entity.pdbx_description
1 polymer ?
#
loop_
_entity_poly.entity_id
_entity_poly.type
_entity_poly.pdbx_seq_one_letter_code
_entity_poly.pdbx_strand_id
1 'polypeptide(L)'
;MIVRSLGLPVALVDVDQAMSGEWRDHEHQVDVVRVQDPPHHTWPWLREAGFHPKPQVIMWRAEVLESEDTYLAALSGKDRYDIRSAYRRAGEAGLLIRTETLTPELLDQFIELYERQVAGMRHGWAVAVHQRADILDEADTYCAVTVRSGSTLVGACLDQDLPDRQEMRARFSAVTPGQRSDSLSRVLYWETMREARLRGRRWATLGRDVNLYGHLGNAGLFSFKSRLGFTAVPGQLVEPGTGSHQADRVVGFAALSDPALLLSYAAVDGEEAAVSAPLLGNLFSAREVDPRPFRGAGLAGLTLHEVRPPA
;
A
#
# COMPACT_ATOMS: atom_id res chain seq x y z
N MET A 1 23.62 12.28 -7.24
CA MET A 1 23.55 11.47 -8.50
C MET A 1 22.10 11.31 -8.92
N ILE A 2 21.74 11.52 -10.19
CA ILE A 2 20.38 11.23 -10.67
C ILE A 2 20.28 9.75 -11.05
N VAL A 3 19.29 9.06 -10.49
CA VAL A 3 19.01 7.64 -10.74
C VAL A 3 17.55 7.43 -11.16
N ARG A 4 17.26 6.32 -11.84
CA ARG A 4 15.88 5.88 -12.10
C ARG A 4 15.49 4.78 -11.13
N SER A 5 14.68 5.12 -10.12
CA SER A 5 14.16 4.14 -9.16
C SER A 5 12.77 3.68 -9.63
N LEU A 6 12.70 2.48 -10.23
CA LEU A 6 11.47 1.91 -10.79
C LEU A 6 10.74 2.83 -11.79
N GLY A 7 11.49 3.66 -12.52
CA GLY A 7 10.97 4.63 -13.48
C GLY A 7 10.87 6.07 -12.97
N LEU A 8 10.96 6.30 -11.65
CA LEU A 8 10.98 7.63 -11.05
C LEU A 8 12.38 8.27 -11.16
N PRO A 9 12.52 9.49 -11.72
CA PRO A 9 13.77 10.23 -11.63
C PRO A 9 13.97 10.75 -10.21
N VAL A 10 15.06 10.30 -9.56
CA VAL A 10 15.40 10.62 -8.18
C VAL A 10 16.82 11.17 -8.12
N ALA A 11 17.02 12.31 -7.45
CA ALA A 11 18.34 12.76 -7.04
C ALA A 11 18.72 12.06 -5.74
N LEU A 12 19.58 11.04 -5.84
CA LEU A 12 20.17 10.39 -4.67
C LEU A 12 21.35 11.23 -4.17
N VAL A 13 21.27 11.66 -2.92
CA VAL A 13 22.26 12.51 -2.25
C VAL A 13 22.59 11.97 -0.86
N ASP A 14 23.74 12.35 -0.34
CA ASP A 14 24.06 12.14 1.07
C ASP A 14 23.47 13.25 1.96
N VAL A 15 23.72 13.17 3.26
CA VAL A 15 23.21 14.15 4.24
C VAL A 15 23.82 15.53 3.98
N ASP A 16 25.12 15.62 3.71
CA ASP A 16 25.81 16.90 3.55
C ASP A 16 25.28 17.64 2.31
N GLN A 17 25.12 16.94 1.20
CA GLN A 17 24.53 17.44 -0.04
C GLN A 17 23.06 17.85 0.15
N ALA A 18 22.29 17.07 0.92
CA ALA A 18 20.91 17.42 1.25
C ALA A 18 20.82 18.75 2.00
N MET A 19 21.74 18.97 2.95
CA MET A 19 21.80 20.17 3.79
C MET A 19 22.41 21.38 3.08
N SER A 20 23.43 21.18 2.24
CA SER A 20 24.07 22.26 1.47
C SER A 20 23.16 22.80 0.36
N GLY A 21 22.23 21.98 -0.12
CA GLY A 21 21.30 22.34 -1.20
C GLY A 21 21.90 22.21 -2.59
N GLU A 22 23.08 21.59 -2.74
CA GLU A 22 23.72 21.32 -4.05
C GLU A 22 22.80 20.61 -5.05
N TRP A 23 21.84 19.83 -4.57
CA TRP A 23 20.86 19.15 -5.42
C TRP A 23 19.91 20.09 -6.18
N ARG A 24 19.79 21.36 -5.76
CA ARG A 24 18.87 22.34 -6.37
C ARG A 24 19.20 22.62 -7.82
N ASP A 25 20.47 22.53 -8.21
CA ASP A 25 20.90 22.66 -9.62
C ASP A 25 20.27 21.59 -10.52
N HIS A 26 19.76 20.51 -9.93
CA HIS A 26 19.11 19.39 -10.62
C HIS A 26 17.61 19.28 -10.34
N GLU A 27 17.00 20.24 -9.63
CA GLU A 27 15.60 20.13 -9.18
C GLU A 27 14.60 20.02 -10.35
N HIS A 28 14.91 20.61 -11.50
CA HIS A 28 14.10 20.54 -12.72
C HIS A 28 14.21 19.19 -13.47
N GLN A 29 15.12 18.31 -13.06
CA GLN A 29 15.37 17.02 -13.71
C GLN A 29 14.83 15.83 -12.92
N VAL A 30 14.34 16.07 -11.70
CA VAL A 30 13.90 15.03 -10.77
C VAL A 30 12.59 15.43 -10.11
N ASP A 31 11.82 14.44 -9.67
CA ASP A 31 10.60 14.71 -8.88
C ASP A 31 10.85 14.57 -7.38
N VAL A 32 11.91 13.83 -7.01
CA VAL A 32 12.25 13.51 -5.62
C VAL A 32 13.75 13.64 -5.43
N VAL A 33 14.13 14.27 -4.32
CA VAL A 33 15.47 14.20 -3.75
C VAL A 33 15.43 13.24 -2.58
N ARG A 34 16.36 12.29 -2.53
CA ARG A 34 16.36 11.21 -1.55
C ARG A 34 17.71 11.07 -0.88
N VAL A 35 17.70 10.99 0.45
CA VAL A 35 18.81 10.47 1.25
C VAL A 35 18.49 9.01 1.60
N GLN A 36 19.41 8.10 1.26
CA GLN A 36 19.28 6.68 1.59
C GLN A 36 19.98 6.39 2.92
N ASP A 37 19.30 5.68 3.82
CA ASP A 37 19.76 5.31 5.16
C ASP A 37 20.41 6.45 5.96
N PRO A 38 19.75 7.63 6.08
CA PRO A 38 20.29 8.72 6.88
C PRO A 38 20.37 8.31 8.36
N PRO A 39 21.51 8.55 9.05
CA PRO A 39 21.62 8.29 10.49
C PRO A 39 20.54 9.03 11.28
N HIS A 40 19.92 8.38 12.27
CA HIS A 40 18.80 8.94 13.04
C HIS A 40 19.08 10.35 13.60
N HIS A 41 20.29 10.62 14.09
CA HIS A 41 20.63 11.91 14.67
C HIS A 41 20.57 13.08 13.67
N THR A 42 20.58 12.80 12.35
CA THR A 42 20.47 13.82 11.29
C THR A 42 19.01 14.13 10.92
N TRP A 43 18.06 13.31 11.36
CA TRP A 43 16.65 13.41 10.98
C TRP A 43 15.97 14.73 11.35
N PRO A 44 16.28 15.39 12.49
CA PRO A 44 15.76 16.72 12.80
C PRO A 44 16.20 17.76 11.78
N TRP A 45 17.50 17.80 11.43
CA TRP A 45 18.04 18.75 10.44
C TRP A 45 17.51 18.49 9.04
N LEU A 46 17.34 17.23 8.66
CA LEU A 46 16.69 16.87 7.41
C LEU A 46 15.24 17.39 7.34
N ARG A 47 14.48 17.33 8.45
CA ARG A 47 13.13 17.92 8.52
C ARG A 47 13.14 19.43 8.36
N GLU A 48 14.06 20.12 9.01
CA GLU A 48 14.25 21.57 8.87
C GLU A 48 14.59 21.94 7.42
N ALA A 49 15.38 21.10 6.74
CA ALA A 49 15.68 21.22 5.31
C ALA A 49 14.54 20.73 4.39
N GLY A 50 13.35 20.43 4.91
CA GLY A 50 12.17 20.04 4.14
C GLY A 50 12.18 18.60 3.60
N PHE A 51 13.08 17.75 4.09
CA PHE A 51 13.04 16.31 3.85
C PHE A 51 12.17 15.61 4.89
N HIS A 52 11.60 14.46 4.51
CA HIS A 52 10.72 13.68 5.36
C HIS A 52 11.31 12.28 5.61
N PRO A 53 12.05 12.09 6.72
CA PRO A 53 12.51 10.77 7.13
C PRO A 53 11.36 9.77 7.32
N LYS A 54 11.49 8.60 6.71
CA LYS A 54 10.41 7.65 6.45
C LYS A 54 10.95 6.22 6.32
N PRO A 55 10.07 5.21 6.45
CA PRO A 55 10.42 3.87 5.99
C PRO A 55 10.39 3.82 4.46
N GLN A 56 11.31 3.07 3.84
CA GLN A 56 11.29 2.83 2.39
C GLN A 56 10.00 2.11 1.95
N VAL A 57 9.55 1.16 2.77
CA VAL A 57 8.38 0.32 2.52
C VAL A 57 7.47 0.34 3.74
N ILE A 58 6.17 0.25 3.49
CA ILE A 58 5.18 0.07 4.54
C ILE A 58 4.50 -1.28 4.37
N MET A 59 3.94 -1.79 5.47
CA MET A 59 3.03 -2.91 5.47
C MET A 59 1.67 -2.48 5.98
N TRP A 60 0.62 -2.94 5.32
CA TRP A 60 -0.76 -2.68 5.73
C TRP A 60 -1.20 -3.78 6.67
N ARG A 61 -1.61 -3.44 7.90
CA ARG A 61 -1.95 -4.42 8.92
C ARG A 61 -3.23 -4.02 9.66
N ALA A 62 -4.07 -5.01 9.94
CA ALA A 62 -5.24 -4.88 10.79
C ALA A 62 -5.23 -6.00 11.82
N GLU A 63 -5.59 -5.67 13.08
CA GLU A 63 -5.83 -6.70 14.09
C GLU A 63 -7.14 -7.42 13.77
N VAL A 64 -7.11 -8.75 13.87
CA VAL A 64 -8.28 -9.59 13.67
C VAL A 64 -9.14 -9.51 14.92
N LEU A 65 -10.36 -8.97 14.76
CA LEU A 65 -11.30 -8.81 15.86
C LEU A 65 -12.19 -10.06 16.01
N GLU A 66 -12.83 -10.16 17.18
CA GLU A 66 -13.63 -11.34 17.58
C GLU A 66 -14.82 -11.63 16.66
N SER A 67 -15.36 -10.62 15.99
CA SER A 67 -16.48 -10.77 15.07
C SER A 67 -16.46 -9.75 13.93
N GLU A 68 -17.18 -10.08 12.85
CA GLU A 68 -17.40 -9.17 11.72
C GLU A 68 -18.13 -7.89 12.15
N ASP A 69 -19.09 -7.98 13.08
CA ASP A 69 -19.80 -6.82 13.60
C ASP A 69 -18.88 -5.91 14.42
N THR A 70 -18.00 -6.48 15.26
CA THR A 70 -16.99 -5.73 16.01
C THR A 70 -16.06 -4.97 15.06
N TYR A 71 -15.65 -5.62 13.97
CA TYR A 71 -14.83 -4.99 12.95
C TYR A 71 -15.56 -3.84 12.25
N LEU A 72 -16.76 -4.09 11.73
CA LEU A 72 -17.54 -3.06 11.05
C LEU A 72 -17.90 -1.89 11.98
N ALA A 73 -18.02 -2.13 13.29
CA ALA A 73 -18.26 -1.08 14.28
C ALA A 73 -17.04 -0.18 14.51
N ALA A 74 -15.82 -0.68 14.30
CA ALA A 74 -14.58 0.11 14.39
C ALA A 74 -14.36 1.03 13.16
N LEU A 75 -15.05 0.76 12.05
CA LEU A 75 -14.98 1.58 10.84
C LEU A 75 -15.88 2.82 10.92
N SER A 76 -15.60 3.81 10.06
CA SER A 76 -16.51 4.93 9.89
C SER A 76 -17.88 4.46 9.35
N GLY A 77 -18.94 5.21 9.65
CA GLY A 77 -20.28 4.87 9.18
C GLY A 77 -20.36 4.73 7.65
N LYS A 78 -19.61 5.56 6.92
CA LYS A 78 -19.51 5.50 5.45
C LYS A 78 -18.78 4.24 4.99
N ASP A 79 -17.64 3.89 5.58
CA ASP A 79 -16.84 2.75 5.15
C ASP A 79 -17.58 1.43 5.41
N ARG A 80 -18.24 1.31 6.56
CA ARG A 80 -19.16 0.20 6.86
C ARG A 80 -20.27 0.08 5.83
N TYR A 81 -20.88 1.20 5.44
CA TYR A 81 -21.91 1.20 4.39
C TYR A 81 -21.33 0.75 3.04
N ASP A 82 -20.16 1.27 2.66
CA ASP A 82 -19.51 0.95 1.38
C ASP A 82 -19.16 -0.55 1.28
N ILE A 83 -18.71 -1.19 2.38
CA ILE A 83 -18.47 -2.64 2.45
C ILE A 83 -19.77 -3.42 2.27
N ARG A 84 -20.81 -3.11 3.08
CA ARG A 84 -22.12 -3.79 2.99
C ARG A 84 -22.74 -3.63 1.60
N SER A 85 -22.62 -2.44 1.00
CA SER A 85 -23.11 -2.17 -0.34
C SER A 85 -22.32 -2.93 -1.41
N ALA A 86 -21.04 -3.23 -1.21
CA ALA A 86 -20.26 -4.05 -2.13
C ALA A 86 -20.76 -5.51 -2.13
N TYR A 87 -21.00 -6.09 -0.94
CA TYR A 87 -21.61 -7.42 -0.82
C TYR A 87 -23.01 -7.49 -1.44
N ARG A 88 -23.86 -6.49 -1.16
CA ARG A 88 -25.21 -6.44 -1.73
C ARG A 88 -25.16 -6.41 -3.27
N ARG A 89 -24.32 -5.56 -3.86
CA ARG A 89 -24.16 -5.48 -5.32
C ARG A 89 -23.65 -6.79 -5.92
N ALA A 90 -22.70 -7.44 -5.25
CA ALA A 90 -22.22 -8.75 -5.69
C ALA A 90 -23.35 -9.79 -5.68
N GLY A 91 -24.20 -9.79 -4.64
CA GLY A 91 -25.38 -10.65 -4.55
C GLY A 91 -26.43 -10.34 -5.62
N GLU A 92 -26.76 -9.07 -5.85
CA GLU A 92 -27.69 -8.62 -6.90
C GLU A 92 -27.22 -9.01 -8.31
N ALA A 93 -25.90 -9.02 -8.53
CA ALA A 93 -25.27 -9.47 -9.76
C ALA A 93 -25.13 -11.01 -9.87
N GLY A 94 -25.60 -11.77 -8.88
CA GLY A 94 -25.51 -13.24 -8.87
C GLY A 94 -24.07 -13.76 -8.76
N LEU A 95 -23.15 -12.95 -8.22
CA LEU A 95 -21.76 -13.35 -8.05
C LEU A 95 -21.60 -14.30 -6.87
N LEU A 96 -20.79 -15.34 -7.09
CA LEU A 96 -20.51 -16.36 -6.10
C LEU A 96 -19.13 -16.12 -5.50
N ILE A 97 -19.09 -15.83 -4.20
CA ILE A 97 -17.87 -15.61 -3.43
C ILE A 97 -17.54 -16.90 -2.66
N ARG A 98 -16.32 -17.42 -2.78
CA ARG A 98 -15.87 -18.64 -2.09
C ARG A 98 -14.41 -18.53 -1.68
N THR A 99 -14.03 -19.28 -0.64
CA THR A 99 -12.64 -19.59 -0.36
C THR A 99 -12.35 -21.00 -0.89
N GLU A 100 -11.34 -21.13 -1.74
CA GLU A 100 -10.91 -22.37 -2.38
C GLU A 100 -9.44 -22.68 -2.03
N THR A 101 -9.07 -23.96 -1.99
CA THR A 101 -7.66 -24.35 -1.93
C THR A 101 -6.98 -23.95 -3.24
N LEU A 102 -5.74 -23.46 -3.17
CA LEU A 102 -5.00 -23.11 -4.36
C LEU A 102 -4.58 -24.38 -5.13
N THR A 103 -5.07 -24.52 -6.36
CA THR A 103 -4.63 -25.57 -7.30
C THR A 103 -3.88 -24.93 -8.48
N PRO A 104 -3.07 -25.69 -9.25
CA PRO A 104 -2.44 -25.20 -10.46
C PRO A 104 -3.43 -24.56 -11.45
N GLU A 105 -4.60 -25.19 -11.65
CA GLU A 105 -5.62 -24.71 -12.58
C GLU A 105 -6.28 -23.42 -12.12
N LEU A 106 -6.44 -23.24 -10.79
CA LEU A 106 -6.94 -22.01 -10.22
C LEU A 106 -5.89 -20.89 -10.32
N LEU A 107 -4.63 -21.21 -10.07
CA LEU A 107 -3.54 -20.25 -10.22
C LEU A 107 -3.40 -19.76 -11.67
N ASP A 108 -3.55 -20.64 -12.65
CA ASP A 108 -3.49 -20.27 -14.06
C ASP A 108 -4.66 -19.34 -14.46
N GLN A 109 -5.89 -19.64 -14.00
CA GLN A 109 -7.02 -18.73 -14.16
C GLN A 109 -6.78 -17.36 -13.50
N PHE A 110 -6.18 -17.36 -12.30
CA PHE A 110 -5.84 -16.13 -11.58
C PHE A 110 -4.79 -15.31 -12.34
N ILE A 111 -3.71 -15.95 -12.83
CA ILE A 111 -2.63 -15.29 -13.55
C ILE A 111 -3.17 -14.61 -14.80
N GLU A 112 -4.02 -15.28 -15.58
CA GLU A 112 -4.63 -14.69 -16.78
C GLU A 112 -5.47 -13.44 -16.44
N LEU A 113 -6.23 -13.49 -15.34
CA LEU A 113 -6.98 -12.33 -14.84
C LEU A 113 -6.05 -11.20 -14.37
N TYR A 114 -4.99 -11.55 -13.64
CA TYR A 114 -4.03 -10.62 -13.08
C TYR A 114 -3.21 -9.91 -14.18
N GLU A 115 -2.75 -10.63 -15.19
CA GLU A 115 -2.03 -10.06 -16.34
C GLU A 115 -2.87 -9.03 -17.07
N ARG A 116 -4.15 -9.33 -17.34
CA ARG A 116 -5.08 -8.36 -17.94
C ARG A 116 -5.23 -7.10 -17.11
N GLN A 117 -5.31 -7.23 -15.78
CA GLN A 117 -5.39 -6.08 -14.89
C GLN A 117 -4.11 -5.26 -14.92
N VAL A 118 -2.94 -5.92 -14.85
CA VAL A 118 -1.62 -5.28 -14.82
C VAL A 118 -1.31 -4.58 -16.15
N ALA A 119 -1.70 -5.17 -17.29
CA ALA A 119 -1.51 -4.57 -18.62
C ALA A 119 -2.22 -3.21 -18.77
N GLY A 120 -3.29 -2.96 -17.98
CA GLY A 120 -3.97 -1.67 -17.94
C GLY A 120 -3.28 -0.61 -17.06
N MET A 121 -2.17 -0.93 -16.38
CA MET A 121 -1.49 -0.03 -15.44
C MET A 121 -0.26 0.62 -16.08
N ARG A 122 -0.13 1.94 -15.95
CA ARG A 122 0.98 2.75 -16.51
C ARG A 122 2.38 2.21 -16.13
N HIS A 123 2.52 1.71 -14.92
CA HIS A 123 3.76 1.12 -14.38
C HIS A 123 3.48 -0.29 -13.82
N GLY A 124 2.57 -1.02 -14.48
CA GLY A 124 2.20 -2.36 -14.06
C GLY A 124 3.39 -3.31 -14.07
N TRP A 125 3.60 -4.02 -12.98
CA TRP A 125 4.61 -5.08 -12.89
C TRP A 125 3.94 -6.39 -12.48
N ALA A 126 3.98 -7.38 -13.37
CA ALA A 126 3.27 -8.64 -13.22
C ALA A 126 4.03 -9.62 -12.31
N VAL A 127 4.28 -9.24 -11.06
CA VAL A 127 5.13 -10.00 -10.12
C VAL A 127 4.63 -11.43 -9.90
N ALA A 128 3.30 -11.62 -9.79
CA ALA A 128 2.72 -12.94 -9.59
C ALA A 128 3.06 -13.94 -10.71
N VAL A 129 3.23 -13.45 -11.95
CA VAL A 129 3.61 -14.29 -13.11
C VAL A 129 5.01 -14.84 -12.91
N HIS A 130 5.94 -14.00 -12.46
CA HIS A 130 7.32 -14.39 -12.21
C HIS A 130 7.47 -15.29 -10.98
N GLN A 131 6.53 -15.20 -10.03
CA GLN A 131 6.52 -16.00 -8.80
C GLN A 131 5.65 -17.27 -8.91
N ARG A 132 5.17 -17.64 -10.12
CA ARG A 132 4.25 -18.76 -10.28
C ARG A 132 4.79 -20.07 -9.69
N ALA A 133 6.06 -20.39 -9.93
CA ALA A 133 6.68 -21.60 -9.41
C ALA A 133 6.71 -21.59 -7.87
N ASP A 134 7.26 -20.52 -7.29
CA ASP A 134 7.34 -20.33 -5.84
C ASP A 134 5.95 -20.41 -5.16
N ILE A 135 4.91 -19.84 -5.77
CA ILE A 135 3.54 -19.90 -5.26
C ILE A 135 3.00 -21.34 -5.25
N LEU A 136 3.35 -22.15 -6.26
CA LEU A 136 2.93 -23.55 -6.32
C LEU A 136 3.71 -24.43 -5.35
N ASP A 137 5.00 -24.15 -5.16
CA ASP A 137 5.85 -24.86 -4.20
C ASP A 137 5.36 -24.65 -2.76
N GLU A 138 4.73 -23.51 -2.48
CA GLU A 138 4.14 -23.17 -1.18
C GLU A 138 2.59 -23.27 -1.17
N ALA A 139 1.96 -23.95 -2.13
CA ALA A 139 0.51 -23.88 -2.34
C ALA A 139 -0.35 -24.29 -1.14
N ASP A 140 0.16 -25.17 -0.27
CA ASP A 140 -0.50 -25.59 0.97
C ASP A 140 -0.60 -24.47 2.01
N THR A 141 0.26 -23.46 1.90
CA THR A 141 0.19 -22.22 2.70
C THR A 141 -0.78 -21.20 2.11
N TYR A 142 -1.35 -21.42 0.92
CA TYR A 142 -2.27 -20.48 0.28
C TYR A 142 -3.73 -20.95 0.34
N CYS A 143 -4.62 -19.99 0.50
CA CYS A 143 -6.01 -20.10 0.06
C CYS A 143 -6.33 -18.99 -0.96
N ALA A 144 -7.35 -19.22 -1.76
CA ALA A 144 -7.82 -18.27 -2.76
C ALA A 144 -9.25 -17.86 -2.44
N VAL A 145 -9.46 -16.58 -2.15
CA VAL A 145 -10.81 -16.00 -2.18
C VAL A 145 -11.16 -15.74 -3.64
N THR A 146 -12.14 -16.44 -4.17
CA THR A 146 -12.60 -16.31 -5.56
C THR A 146 -13.97 -15.66 -5.64
N VAL A 147 -14.19 -14.91 -6.72
CA VAL A 147 -15.49 -14.37 -7.12
C VAL A 147 -15.78 -14.83 -8.52
N ARG A 148 -16.87 -15.57 -8.70
CA ARG A 148 -17.26 -16.16 -9.98
C ARG A 148 -18.61 -15.64 -10.47
N SER A 149 -18.71 -15.45 -11.78
CA SER A 149 -19.97 -15.26 -12.51
C SER A 149 -20.23 -16.52 -13.32
N GLY A 150 -21.08 -17.42 -12.82
CA GLY A 150 -21.18 -18.78 -13.35
C GLY A 150 -19.85 -19.53 -13.17
N SER A 151 -19.28 -20.05 -14.25
CA SER A 151 -17.96 -20.69 -14.24
C SER A 151 -16.79 -19.71 -14.35
N THR A 152 -17.03 -18.48 -14.80
CA THR A 152 -15.98 -17.50 -15.08
C THR A 152 -15.45 -16.86 -13.81
N LEU A 153 -14.13 -16.89 -13.63
CA LEU A 153 -13.44 -16.15 -12.56
C LEU A 153 -13.43 -14.65 -12.90
N VAL A 154 -14.13 -13.84 -12.09
CA VAL A 154 -14.24 -12.38 -12.30
C VAL A 154 -13.48 -11.57 -11.25
N GLY A 155 -13.05 -12.22 -10.17
CA GLY A 155 -12.18 -11.66 -9.15
C GLY A 155 -11.51 -12.76 -8.32
N ALA A 156 -10.31 -12.51 -7.83
CA ALA A 156 -9.65 -13.38 -6.87
C ALA A 156 -8.60 -12.66 -6.03
N CYS A 157 -8.39 -13.15 -4.82
CA CYS A 157 -7.30 -12.78 -3.92
C CYS A 157 -6.58 -14.04 -3.47
N LEU A 158 -5.26 -14.08 -3.67
CA LEU A 158 -4.40 -15.15 -3.15
C LEU A 158 -3.90 -14.72 -1.77
N ASP A 159 -4.36 -15.45 -0.77
CA ASP A 159 -4.08 -15.19 0.64
C ASP A 159 -3.14 -16.28 1.17
N GLN A 160 -2.00 -15.87 1.73
CA GLN A 160 -1.01 -16.75 2.32
C GLN A 160 -1.18 -16.80 3.85
N ASP A 161 -1.32 -18.00 4.38
CA ASP A 161 -1.39 -18.31 5.80
C ASP A 161 0.02 -18.42 6.38
N LEU A 162 0.36 -17.54 7.31
CA LEU A 162 1.68 -17.45 7.95
C LEU A 162 1.54 -17.66 9.47
N PRO A 163 1.38 -18.90 9.93
CA PRO A 163 1.10 -19.21 11.34
C PRO A 163 2.19 -18.75 12.30
N ASP A 164 3.47 -18.91 11.93
CA ASP A 164 4.62 -18.50 12.75
C ASP A 164 4.64 -16.99 13.04
N ARG A 165 3.93 -16.22 12.21
CA ARG A 165 3.81 -14.77 12.31
C ARG A 165 2.43 -14.33 12.77
N GLN A 166 1.55 -15.30 13.06
CA GLN A 166 0.16 -15.09 13.43
C GLN A 166 -0.59 -14.19 12.44
N GLU A 167 -0.29 -14.29 11.14
CA GLU A 167 -0.87 -13.41 10.11
C GLU A 167 -1.45 -14.19 8.92
N MET A 168 -2.53 -13.64 8.35
CA MET A 168 -3.01 -13.97 7.01
C MET A 168 -2.68 -12.81 6.07
N ARG A 169 -2.09 -13.11 4.92
CA ARG A 169 -1.53 -12.10 4.01
C ARG A 169 -2.14 -12.18 2.63
N ALA A 170 -2.86 -11.14 2.23
CA ALA A 170 -3.20 -10.95 0.82
C ALA A 170 -1.92 -10.65 0.02
N ARG A 171 -1.49 -11.61 -0.80
CA ARG A 171 -0.28 -11.51 -1.63
C ARG A 171 -0.59 -10.85 -2.97
N PHE A 172 -1.65 -11.30 -3.62
CA PHE A 172 -2.03 -10.84 -4.94
C PHE A 172 -3.54 -10.77 -5.07
N SER A 173 -4.04 -9.80 -5.83
CA SER A 173 -5.47 -9.67 -6.08
C SER A 173 -5.72 -9.13 -7.48
N ALA A 174 -6.74 -9.67 -8.15
CA ALA A 174 -7.15 -9.25 -9.48
C ALA A 174 -8.67 -9.26 -9.59
N VAL A 175 -9.21 -8.29 -10.33
CA VAL A 175 -10.63 -8.23 -10.69
C VAL A 175 -10.78 -7.81 -12.14
N THR A 176 -11.87 -8.22 -12.77
CA THR A 176 -12.21 -7.75 -14.11
C THR A 176 -12.51 -6.24 -14.10
N PRO A 177 -12.26 -5.50 -15.21
CA PRO A 177 -12.38 -4.04 -15.22
C PRO A 177 -13.75 -3.50 -14.76
N GLY A 178 -14.86 -4.09 -15.21
CA GLY A 178 -16.22 -3.68 -14.80
C GLY A 178 -16.50 -3.92 -13.32
N GLN A 179 -15.91 -4.96 -12.74
CA GLN A 179 -16.09 -5.29 -11.33
C GLN A 179 -15.22 -4.44 -10.39
N ARG A 180 -14.15 -3.82 -10.91
CA ARG A 180 -13.34 -2.84 -10.17
C ARG A 180 -14.17 -1.62 -9.79
N SER A 181 -15.01 -1.12 -10.70
CA SER A 181 -15.97 -0.04 -10.41
C SER A 181 -17.02 -0.43 -9.37
N ASP A 182 -17.40 -1.71 -9.32
CA ASP A 182 -18.37 -2.23 -8.36
C ASP A 182 -17.79 -2.55 -6.98
N SER A 183 -16.52 -2.20 -6.77
CA SER A 183 -15.83 -2.34 -5.48
C SER A 183 -15.62 -3.79 -5.04
N LEU A 184 -15.53 -4.76 -5.97
CA LEU A 184 -15.22 -6.16 -5.62
C LEU A 184 -13.89 -6.32 -4.87
N SER A 185 -12.91 -5.45 -5.10
CA SER A 185 -11.67 -5.47 -4.32
C SER A 185 -11.91 -5.29 -2.81
N ARG A 186 -12.99 -4.61 -2.41
CA ARG A 186 -13.36 -4.50 -0.98
C ARG A 186 -13.85 -5.82 -0.42
N VAL A 187 -14.64 -6.56 -1.20
CA VAL A 187 -15.12 -7.90 -0.83
C VAL A 187 -13.93 -8.85 -0.68
N LEU A 188 -13.03 -8.86 -1.66
CA LEU A 188 -11.83 -9.70 -1.64
C LEU A 188 -10.98 -9.48 -0.37
N TYR A 189 -10.61 -8.23 -0.07
CA TYR A 189 -9.82 -7.94 1.12
C TYR A 189 -10.59 -8.10 2.44
N TRP A 190 -11.92 -8.01 2.41
CA TRP A 190 -12.75 -8.35 3.57
C TRP A 190 -12.69 -9.84 3.88
N GLU A 191 -12.83 -10.69 2.86
CA GLU A 191 -12.73 -12.15 3.04
C GLU A 191 -11.33 -12.54 3.55
N THR A 192 -10.25 -11.85 3.17
CA THR A 192 -8.91 -12.08 3.78
C THR A 192 -8.94 -11.94 5.30
N MET A 193 -9.64 -10.94 5.83
CA MET A 193 -9.76 -10.76 7.29
C MET A 193 -10.63 -11.84 7.94
N ARG A 194 -11.67 -12.27 7.22
CA ARG A 194 -12.51 -13.38 7.65
C ARG A 194 -11.73 -14.68 7.72
N GLU A 195 -10.91 -14.97 6.72
CA GLU A 195 -10.02 -16.14 6.68
C GLU A 195 -8.97 -16.08 7.79
N ALA A 196 -8.38 -14.90 8.05
CA ALA A 196 -7.49 -14.68 9.18
C ALA A 196 -8.15 -15.10 10.51
N ARG A 197 -9.41 -14.67 10.72
CA ARG A 197 -10.21 -15.02 11.90
C ARG A 197 -10.51 -16.50 12.00
N LEU A 198 -11.01 -17.11 10.92
CA LEU A 198 -11.35 -18.54 10.87
C LEU A 198 -10.14 -19.43 11.20
N ARG A 199 -8.94 -18.96 10.87
CA ARG A 199 -7.67 -19.65 11.12
C ARG A 199 -7.01 -19.26 12.44
N GLY A 200 -7.65 -18.43 13.25
CA GLY A 200 -7.12 -17.99 14.54
C GLY A 200 -5.85 -17.16 14.43
N ARG A 201 -5.69 -16.39 13.35
CA ARG A 201 -4.58 -15.44 13.18
C ARG A 201 -4.88 -14.16 13.91
N ARG A 202 -3.84 -13.55 14.48
CA ARG A 202 -3.95 -12.25 15.17
C ARG A 202 -4.04 -11.10 14.18
N TRP A 203 -3.43 -11.26 13.01
CA TRP A 203 -3.28 -10.18 12.04
C TRP A 203 -3.79 -10.56 10.66
N ALA A 204 -4.38 -9.59 9.98
CA ALA A 204 -4.55 -9.61 8.54
C ALA A 204 -3.62 -8.56 7.93
N THR A 205 -3.02 -8.84 6.77
CA THR A 205 -2.18 -7.87 6.05
C THR A 205 -2.51 -7.82 4.56
N LEU A 206 -2.50 -6.61 3.99
CA LEU A 206 -2.62 -6.38 2.54
C LEU A 206 -1.27 -6.32 1.83
N GLY A 207 -0.25 -6.89 2.47
CA GLY A 207 1.11 -6.91 1.97
C GLY A 207 1.83 -5.57 2.08
N ARG A 208 2.88 -5.47 1.26
CA ARG A 208 3.87 -4.40 1.28
C ARG A 208 3.63 -3.42 0.15
N ASP A 209 3.74 -2.13 0.45
CA ASP A 209 3.81 -1.06 -0.56
C ASP A 209 5.14 -0.32 -0.45
N VAL A 210 5.64 0.16 -1.60
CA VAL A 210 6.69 1.19 -1.63
C VAL A 210 6.08 2.48 -1.10
N ASN A 211 6.76 3.10 -0.15
CA ASN A 211 6.29 4.36 0.43
C ASN A 211 6.61 5.51 -0.55
N LEU A 212 5.63 6.39 -0.79
CA LEU A 212 5.46 7.36 -1.90
C LEU A 212 4.40 6.91 -2.90
N TYR A 213 3.14 7.14 -2.52
CA TYR A 213 2.00 7.01 -3.40
C TYR A 213 1.93 8.21 -4.35
N GLY A 214 1.63 7.96 -5.62
CA GLY A 214 1.76 8.91 -6.72
C GLY A 214 2.71 8.40 -7.80
N HIS A 215 3.55 7.41 -7.49
CA HIS A 215 4.40 6.73 -8.46
C HIS A 215 3.82 5.36 -8.88
N LEU A 216 4.19 4.26 -8.21
CA LEU A 216 3.73 2.91 -8.54
C LEU A 216 2.24 2.70 -8.23
N GLY A 217 1.83 3.07 -7.03
CA GLY A 217 0.42 3.13 -6.61
C GLY A 217 -0.04 4.58 -6.58
N ASN A 218 -1.25 4.88 -7.02
CA ASN A 218 -1.80 6.22 -6.87
C ASN A 218 -2.11 6.53 -5.40
N ALA A 219 -2.22 7.82 -5.05
CA ALA A 219 -2.55 8.24 -3.68
C ALA A 219 -3.89 7.67 -3.19
N GLY A 220 -4.84 7.42 -4.11
CA GLY A 220 -6.13 6.80 -3.78
C GLY A 220 -6.03 5.38 -3.21
N LEU A 221 -4.95 4.65 -3.51
CA LEU A 221 -4.71 3.31 -2.96
C LEU A 221 -4.54 3.34 -1.44
N PHE A 222 -3.85 4.36 -0.91
CA PHE A 222 -3.74 4.56 0.54
C PHE A 222 -5.12 4.71 1.18
N SER A 223 -5.93 5.64 0.66
CA SER A 223 -7.29 5.88 1.16
C SER A 223 -8.14 4.63 1.08
N PHE A 224 -8.02 3.88 -0.01
CA PHE A 224 -8.76 2.65 -0.21
C PHE A 224 -8.44 1.61 0.88
N LYS A 225 -7.15 1.33 1.13
CA LYS A 225 -6.69 0.33 2.12
C LYS A 225 -6.99 0.78 3.55
N SER A 226 -6.80 2.06 3.83
CA SER A 226 -7.08 2.61 5.16
C SER A 226 -8.56 2.56 5.53
N ARG A 227 -9.45 2.85 4.58
CA ARG A 227 -10.91 2.73 4.76
C ARG A 227 -11.41 1.31 4.96
N LEU A 228 -10.59 0.31 4.62
CA LEU A 228 -10.89 -1.07 4.96
C LEU A 228 -10.58 -1.40 6.40
N GLY A 229 -9.94 -0.50 7.17
CA GLY A 229 -9.55 -0.69 8.57
C GLY A 229 -8.08 -1.10 8.76
N PHE A 230 -7.29 -1.11 7.69
CA PHE A 230 -5.86 -1.39 7.77
C PHE A 230 -5.07 -0.13 8.10
N THR A 231 -4.05 -0.29 8.95
CA THR A 231 -3.09 0.75 9.28
C THR A 231 -1.78 0.50 8.55
N ALA A 232 -1.19 1.56 8.01
CA ALA A 232 0.15 1.53 7.45
C ALA A 232 1.19 1.58 8.57
N VAL A 233 2.08 0.59 8.63
CA VAL A 233 3.20 0.54 9.58
C VAL A 233 4.53 0.38 8.82
N PRO A 234 5.67 0.81 9.38
CA PRO A 234 6.99 0.55 8.78
C PRO A 234 7.19 -0.94 8.49
N GLY A 235 7.68 -1.29 7.30
CA GLY A 235 7.84 -2.70 6.92
C GLY A 235 8.77 -3.46 7.86
N GLN A 236 9.85 -2.83 8.30
CA GLN A 236 10.81 -3.41 9.24
C GLN A 236 10.27 -3.68 10.65
N LEU A 237 9.14 -3.05 11.03
CA LEU A 237 8.46 -3.35 12.29
C LEU A 237 7.77 -4.72 12.25
N VAL A 238 7.39 -5.18 11.06
CA VAL A 238 6.67 -6.45 10.88
C VAL A 238 7.61 -7.53 10.33
N GLU A 239 8.54 -7.16 9.47
CA GLU A 239 9.54 -8.05 8.88
C GLU A 239 10.94 -7.44 9.01
N PRO A 240 11.67 -7.77 10.08
CA PRO A 240 13.03 -7.30 10.27
C PRO A 240 13.90 -7.60 9.03
N GLY A 241 14.71 -6.63 8.61
CA GLY A 241 15.60 -6.75 7.44
C GLY A 241 14.95 -6.48 6.08
N THR A 242 13.64 -6.19 6.02
CA THR A 242 12.95 -5.94 4.73
C THR A 242 12.75 -4.48 4.38
N GLY A 243 13.14 -3.56 5.27
CA GLY A 243 13.01 -2.13 5.09
C GLY A 243 14.33 -1.41 5.36
N SER A 244 14.50 -0.26 4.70
CA SER A 244 15.57 0.70 4.93
C SER A 244 14.96 2.05 5.33
N HIS A 245 15.78 2.96 5.85
CA HIS A 245 15.35 4.32 6.16
C HIS A 245 15.63 5.20 4.96
N GLN A 246 14.72 6.12 4.65
CA GLN A 246 14.93 7.12 3.62
C GLN A 246 14.51 8.48 4.15
N ALA A 247 15.02 9.55 3.56
CA ALA A 247 14.45 10.88 3.72
C ALA A 247 14.18 11.44 2.34
N ASP A 248 12.91 11.67 2.04
CA ASP A 248 12.48 12.16 0.72
C ASP A 248 12.03 13.61 0.81
N ARG A 249 12.39 14.40 -0.20
CA ARG A 249 11.80 15.70 -0.49
C ARG A 249 11.18 15.66 -1.89
N VAL A 250 9.89 15.95 -1.98
CA VAL A 250 9.19 16.04 -3.28
C VAL A 250 9.39 17.45 -3.84
N VAL A 251 9.86 17.52 -5.09
CA VAL A 251 10.21 18.79 -5.78
C VAL A 251 9.50 18.96 -7.12
N GLY A 252 8.86 17.90 -7.65
CA GLY A 252 8.18 17.94 -8.94
C GLY A 252 7.12 16.85 -9.12
N PHE A 253 6.37 16.95 -10.23
CA PHE A 253 5.33 15.98 -10.63
C PHE A 253 5.42 15.57 -12.10
N ALA A 254 6.62 15.57 -12.69
CA ALA A 254 6.80 15.18 -14.08
C ALA A 254 6.46 13.68 -14.30
N ALA A 255 6.93 12.82 -13.40
CA ALA A 255 6.63 11.40 -13.36
C ALA A 255 5.74 10.99 -12.16
N LEU A 256 5.60 11.83 -11.13
CA LEU A 256 4.62 11.63 -10.06
C LEU A 256 3.20 12.06 -10.48
N SER A 257 2.20 11.37 -9.94
CA SER A 257 0.81 11.81 -9.96
C SER A 257 0.63 12.99 -9.02
N ASP A 258 -0.30 13.89 -9.36
CA ASP A 258 -0.72 14.99 -8.51
C ASP A 258 -2.18 14.76 -8.04
N PRO A 259 -2.44 14.52 -6.74
CA PRO A 259 -1.50 14.60 -5.62
C PRO A 259 -0.64 13.34 -5.42
N ALA A 260 0.47 13.50 -4.71
CA ALA A 260 1.31 12.42 -4.18
C ALA A 260 1.25 12.37 -2.64
N LEU A 261 1.32 11.19 -2.03
CA LEU A 261 1.27 10.98 -0.58
C LEU A 261 2.50 10.21 -0.10
N LEU A 262 3.18 10.76 0.90
CA LEU A 262 4.33 10.16 1.57
C LEU A 262 4.01 9.93 3.05
N LEU A 263 4.37 8.77 3.59
CA LEU A 263 4.23 8.49 5.02
C LEU A 263 5.59 8.63 5.72
N SER A 264 5.73 9.55 6.67
CA SER A 264 6.99 9.82 7.36
C SER A 264 6.93 9.42 8.83
N TYR A 265 8.09 9.22 9.45
CA TYR A 265 8.17 9.01 10.89
C TYR A 265 7.73 10.27 11.65
N ALA A 266 7.11 10.06 12.80
CA ALA A 266 6.84 11.14 13.76
C ALA A 266 8.15 11.76 14.27
N ALA A 267 8.09 13.04 14.66
CA ALA A 267 9.22 13.72 15.31
C ALA A 267 9.23 13.36 16.80
N VAL A 268 9.80 12.21 17.13
CA VAL A 268 9.95 11.68 18.49
C VAL A 268 11.41 11.34 18.75
N ASP A 269 11.79 11.31 20.03
CA ASP A 269 13.15 11.01 20.42
C ASP A 269 13.45 9.51 20.29
N GLY A 270 14.42 9.18 19.44
CA GLY A 270 14.94 7.83 19.27
C GLY A 270 14.33 7.10 18.07
N GLU A 271 15.18 6.34 17.37
CA GLU A 271 14.82 5.64 16.14
C GLU A 271 13.73 4.58 16.38
N GLU A 272 13.87 3.78 17.45
CA GLU A 272 12.91 2.73 17.81
C GLU A 272 11.52 3.32 18.11
N ALA A 273 11.47 4.44 18.84
CA ALA A 273 10.23 5.15 19.12
C ALA A 273 9.62 5.70 17.82
N ALA A 274 10.43 6.24 16.92
CA ALA A 274 9.98 6.77 15.64
C ALA A 274 9.43 5.68 14.70
N VAL A 275 10.03 4.49 14.69
CA VAL A 275 9.57 3.32 13.92
C VAL A 275 8.28 2.73 14.49
N SER A 276 8.10 2.79 15.81
CA SER A 276 6.92 2.23 16.48
C SER A 276 5.73 3.21 16.54
N ALA A 277 6.00 4.51 16.38
CA ALA A 277 4.97 5.54 16.40
C ALA A 277 4.07 5.50 15.16
N PRO A 278 2.80 5.96 15.28
CA PRO A 278 1.95 6.17 14.11
C PRO A 278 2.61 7.11 13.09
N LEU A 279 2.56 6.74 11.81
CA LEU A 279 3.17 7.52 10.73
C LEU A 279 2.42 8.85 10.50
N LEU A 280 3.14 9.85 10.00
CA LEU A 280 2.59 11.12 9.54
C LEU A 280 2.34 11.06 8.03
N GLY A 281 1.17 11.52 7.58
CA GLY A 281 0.89 11.72 6.17
C GLY A 281 1.41 13.08 5.68
N ASN A 282 2.08 13.09 4.53
CA ASN A 282 2.51 14.29 3.82
C ASN A 282 1.92 14.22 2.40
N LEU A 283 0.89 15.02 2.16
CA LEU A 283 0.22 15.13 0.86
C LEU A 283 0.87 16.28 0.10
N PHE A 284 1.45 16.00 -1.07
CA PHE A 284 2.07 17.00 -1.94
C PHE A 284 1.15 17.21 -3.14
N SER A 285 0.94 18.47 -3.52
CA SER A 285 0.17 18.82 -4.71
C SER A 285 0.65 20.15 -5.31
N ALA A 286 0.55 20.29 -6.63
CA ALA A 286 0.75 21.57 -7.33
C ALA A 286 -0.55 22.37 -7.46
N ARG A 287 -1.67 21.82 -6.98
CA ARG A 287 -3.02 22.39 -7.09
C ARG A 287 -3.78 22.25 -5.78
N GLU A 288 -4.95 22.88 -5.72
CA GLU A 288 -5.86 22.69 -4.60
C GLU A 288 -6.37 21.24 -4.58
N VAL A 289 -6.30 20.59 -3.42
CA VAL A 289 -6.73 19.20 -3.22
C VAL A 289 -7.46 19.07 -1.88
N ASP A 290 -8.54 18.30 -1.87
CA ASP A 290 -9.21 17.94 -0.62
C ASP A 290 -8.37 16.90 0.15
N PRO A 291 -7.87 17.21 1.36
CA PRO A 291 -7.06 16.28 2.14
C PRO A 291 -7.90 15.22 2.86
N ARG A 292 -9.21 15.39 3.00
CA ARG A 292 -10.09 14.50 3.78
C ARG A 292 -10.01 13.03 3.36
N PRO A 293 -9.92 12.66 2.06
CA PRO A 293 -9.79 11.27 1.65
C PRO A 293 -8.52 10.59 2.17
N PHE A 294 -7.47 11.36 2.48
CA PHE A 294 -6.16 10.85 2.90
C PHE A 294 -5.98 10.85 4.43
N ARG A 295 -7.00 11.29 5.18
CA ARG A 295 -7.05 11.10 6.63
C ARG A 295 -7.37 9.63 6.90
N GLY A 296 -6.32 8.82 6.99
CA GLY A 296 -6.41 7.38 7.21
C GLY A 296 -6.40 6.99 8.69
N ALA A 297 -6.96 5.82 8.99
CA ALA A 297 -6.78 5.14 10.27
C ALA A 297 -5.28 4.94 10.57
N GLY A 298 -4.91 5.20 11.82
CA GLY A 298 -3.56 4.96 12.33
C GLY A 298 -2.48 5.95 11.86
N LEU A 299 -2.85 7.08 11.24
CA LEU A 299 -1.93 8.21 11.07
C LEU A 299 -1.96 9.13 12.30
N ALA A 300 -0.79 9.65 12.69
CA ALA A 300 -0.68 10.69 13.72
C ALA A 300 -1.19 12.06 13.23
N GLY A 301 -1.18 12.30 11.92
CA GLY A 301 -1.57 13.56 11.32
C GLY A 301 -1.41 13.55 9.80
N LEU A 302 -1.89 14.61 9.16
CA LEU A 302 -1.76 14.82 7.72
C LEU A 302 -1.43 16.29 7.45
N THR A 303 -0.33 16.54 6.75
CA THR A 303 0.10 17.86 6.31
C THR A 303 -0.03 17.96 4.79
N LEU A 304 -0.61 19.06 4.31
CA LEU A 304 -0.63 19.40 2.88
C LEU A 304 0.55 20.32 2.56
N HIS A 305 1.31 19.96 1.54
CA HIS A 305 2.47 20.69 1.04
C HIS A 305 2.18 21.16 -0.39
N GLU A 306 2.22 22.46 -0.61
CA GLU A 306 2.17 23.04 -1.95
C GLU A 306 3.56 22.91 -2.59
N VAL A 307 3.64 22.20 -3.72
CA VAL A 307 4.87 22.07 -4.50
C VAL A 307 4.66 22.80 -5.81
N ARG A 308 5.30 23.97 -5.93
CA ARG A 308 5.26 24.74 -7.16
C ARG A 308 6.23 24.12 -8.16
N PRO A 309 5.78 23.77 -9.38
CA PRO A 309 6.71 23.40 -10.43
C PRO A 309 7.74 24.52 -10.63
N PRO A 310 9.02 24.20 -10.87
CA PRO A 310 9.97 25.22 -11.30
C PRO A 310 9.46 25.87 -12.59
N ALA A 311 9.61 27.20 -12.67
CA ALA A 311 9.16 28.03 -13.79
C ALA A 311 9.94 27.78 -15.08
#